data_AF-A0A242A6F0-F1
#
_entry.id   AF-A0A242A6F0-F1
#
_cell.length_a   1.000
_cell.length_b   1.000
_cell.length_c   1.000
_cell.angle_alpha   90.00
_cell.angle_beta   90.00
_cell.angle_gamma   90.00
#
_symmetry.space_group_name_H-M   'P 1'
#
loop_
_entity.id
_entity.type
_entity.pdbx_description
1 polymer ?
#
loop_
_entity_poly.entity_id
_entity_poly.type
_entity_poly.pdbx_seq_one_letter_code
_entity_poly.pdbx_strand_id
1 'polypeptide(L)'
;MGTFKDEKDVIVGSAKEKIGGWTKNEELEQSGKEQAMEGRIGQEHREQRVDELDRQNDERDARNDRTTPETIGQEELLSEEHPDLNKMTSTERRDADQLKHFTGIEDKL
;
A
#
# COMPACT_ATOMS: atom_id res chain seq x y z
N MET A 1 0.16 -2.00 -11.58
CA MET A 1 -1.04 -2.37 -12.37
C MET A 1 -1.69 -3.66 -11.84
N GLY A 2 -2.15 -3.71 -10.59
CA GLY A 2 -2.72 -4.95 -10.02
C GLY A 2 -4.18 -4.84 -9.59
N THR A 3 -4.60 -3.71 -9.02
CA THR A 3 -5.91 -3.55 -8.36
C THR A 3 -7.07 -3.76 -9.31
N PHE A 4 -7.01 -3.10 -10.47
CA PHE A 4 -8.07 -3.15 -11.47
C PHE A 4 -8.25 -4.56 -12.07
N LYS A 5 -7.16 -5.33 -12.21
CA LYS A 5 -7.23 -6.70 -12.74
C LYS A 5 -8.00 -7.59 -11.77
N ASP A 6 -7.61 -7.57 -10.50
CA ASP A 6 -8.18 -8.45 -9.47
C ASP A 6 -9.67 -8.18 -9.27
N GLU A 7 -10.05 -6.90 -9.19
CA GLU A 7 -11.46 -6.48 -9.07
C GLU A 7 -12.28 -6.89 -10.30
N LYS A 8 -11.73 -6.71 -11.51
CA LYS A 8 -12.34 -7.17 -12.75
C LYS A 8 -12.50 -8.70 -12.77
N ASP A 9 -11.50 -9.46 -12.29
CA ASP A 9 -11.57 -10.92 -12.24
C ASP A 9 -12.63 -11.40 -11.24
N VAL A 10 -12.79 -10.73 -10.08
CA VAL A 10 -13.90 -10.98 -9.15
C VAL A 10 -15.27 -10.75 -9.81
N ILE A 11 -15.45 -9.60 -10.47
CA ILE A 11 -16.75 -9.23 -11.07
C ILE A 11 -17.09 -10.15 -12.24
N VAL A 12 -16.15 -10.33 -13.18
CA VAL A 12 -16.35 -11.16 -14.37
C VAL A 12 -16.51 -12.63 -14.00
N GLY A 13 -15.69 -13.13 -13.06
CA GLY A 13 -15.80 -14.50 -12.57
C GLY A 13 -17.15 -14.77 -11.92
N SER A 14 -17.61 -13.88 -11.02
CA SER A 14 -18.92 -14.00 -10.37
C SER A 14 -20.09 -13.96 -11.37
N ALA A 15 -19.95 -13.18 -12.45
CA ALA A 15 -20.95 -13.14 -13.51
C ALA A 15 -20.99 -14.46 -14.30
N LYS A 16 -19.83 -15.01 -14.66
CA LYS A 16 -19.73 -16.31 -15.35
C LYS A 16 -20.29 -17.45 -14.50
N GLU A 17 -19.99 -17.47 -13.20
CA GLU A 17 -20.54 -18.45 -12.26
C GLU A 17 -22.07 -18.45 -12.29
N LYS A 18 -22.68 -17.27 -12.13
CA LYS A 18 -24.15 -17.11 -12.15
C LYS A 18 -24.77 -17.49 -13.50
N ILE A 19 -24.16 -17.05 -14.61
CA ILE A 19 -24.66 -17.35 -15.96
C ILE A 19 -24.52 -18.85 -16.24
N GLY A 20 -23.42 -19.48 -15.84
CA GLY A 20 -23.20 -20.92 -15.94
C GLY A 20 -24.30 -21.71 -15.22
N GLY A 21 -24.59 -21.35 -13.97
CA GLY A 21 -25.67 -21.97 -13.19
C GLY A 21 -27.05 -21.80 -13.83
N TRP A 22 -27.37 -20.62 -14.38
CA TRP A 22 -28.64 -20.37 -15.08
C TRP A 22 -28.77 -21.13 -16.40
N THR A 23 -27.67 -21.31 -17.11
CA THR A 23 -27.64 -22.00 -18.41
C THR A 23 -27.37 -23.50 -18.30
N LYS A 24 -27.16 -24.01 -17.07
CA LYS A 24 -26.70 -25.38 -16.80
C LYS A 24 -25.40 -25.72 -17.53
N ASN A 25 -24.52 -24.73 -17.68
CA ASN A 25 -23.19 -24.88 -18.26
C ASN A 25 -22.16 -24.95 -17.12
N GLU A 26 -21.82 -26.17 -16.71
CA GLU A 26 -20.90 -26.43 -15.60
C GLU A 26 -19.48 -25.89 -15.87
N GLU A 27 -19.01 -25.92 -17.11
CA GLU A 27 -17.68 -25.42 -17.46
C GLU A 27 -17.60 -23.90 -17.27
N LEU A 28 -18.64 -23.18 -17.71
CA LEU A 28 -18.74 -21.74 -17.51
C LEU A 28 -18.87 -21.38 -16.03
N GLU A 29 -19.62 -22.19 -15.28
CA GLU A 29 -19.80 -22.00 -13.84
C GLU A 29 -18.47 -22.15 -13.09
N GLN A 30 -17.75 -23.26 -13.32
CA GLN A 30 -16.47 -23.53 -12.67
C GLN A 30 -15.39 -22.51 -13.06
N SER A 31 -15.26 -22.19 -14.35
CA SER A 31 -14.29 -21.18 -14.80
C SER A 31 -14.58 -19.79 -14.22
N GLY A 32 -15.86 -19.45 -14.02
CA GLY A 32 -16.25 -18.23 -13.32
C GLY A 32 -15.83 -18.23 -11.86
N LYS A 33 -16.07 -19.34 -11.17
CA LYS A 33 -15.69 -19.51 -9.76
C LYS A 33 -14.19 -19.44 -9.54
N GLU A 34 -13.40 -20.10 -10.39
CA GLU A 34 -11.93 -20.05 -10.34
C GLU A 34 -11.41 -18.63 -10.59
N GLN A 35 -11.91 -17.96 -11.62
CA GLN A 35 -11.50 -16.58 -11.93
C GLN A 35 -11.83 -15.62 -10.79
N ALA A 36 -13.00 -15.76 -10.16
CA ALA A 36 -13.38 -14.93 -9.02
C ALA A 36 -12.51 -15.22 -7.78
N MET A 37 -12.14 -16.49 -7.57
CA MET A 37 -11.27 -16.89 -6.47
C MET A 37 -9.86 -16.30 -6.63
N GLU A 38 -9.26 -16.39 -7.82
CA GLU A 38 -7.96 -15.77 -8.10
C GLU A 38 -7.96 -14.26 -7.83
N GLY A 39 -9.02 -13.56 -8.26
CA GLY A 39 -9.18 -12.14 -7.99
C GLY A 39 -9.23 -11.82 -6.50
N ARG A 40 -9.94 -12.62 -5.69
CA ARG A 40 -10.00 -12.43 -4.23
C ARG A 40 -8.66 -12.67 -3.55
N ILE A 41 -7.94 -13.72 -3.95
CA ILE A 41 -6.59 -14.00 -3.41
C ILE A 41 -5.65 -12.83 -3.71
N GLY A 42 -5.72 -12.27 -4.92
CA GLY A 42 -4.94 -11.08 -5.30
C GLY A 42 -5.26 -9.84 -4.47
N GLN A 43 -6.54 -9.62 -4.14
CA GLN A 43 -6.98 -8.55 -3.24
C GLN A 43 -6.44 -8.75 -1.82
N GLU A 44 -6.62 -9.95 -1.26
CA GLU A 44 -6.20 -10.26 0.11
C GLU A 44 -4.67 -10.11 0.27
N HIS A 45 -3.87 -10.62 -0.67
CA HIS A 45 -2.42 -10.46 -0.66
C HIS A 45 -1.97 -8.99 -0.66
N ARG A 46 -2.75 -8.13 -1.31
CA ARG A 46 -2.47 -6.70 -1.39
C ARG A 46 -2.82 -6.00 -0.09
N GLU A 47 -3.97 -6.31 0.49
CA GLU A 47 -4.38 -5.82 1.81
C GLU A 47 -3.35 -6.21 2.87
N GLN A 48 -2.92 -7.47 2.90
CA GLN A 48 -1.85 -7.93 3.80
C GLN A 48 -0.54 -7.16 3.63
N ARG A 49 -0.20 -6.77 2.40
CA ARG A 49 1.00 -5.95 2.14
C ARG A 49 0.82 -4.52 2.65
N VAL A 50 -0.37 -3.94 2.54
CA VAL A 50 -0.66 -2.60 3.08
C VAL A 50 -0.57 -2.64 4.60
N ASP A 51 -1.21 -3.62 5.25
CA ASP A 51 -1.16 -3.78 6.71
C ASP A 51 0.28 -3.94 7.22
N GLU A 52 1.12 -4.70 6.50
CA GLU A 52 2.53 -4.87 6.85
C GLU A 52 3.31 -3.55 6.73
N LEU A 53 3.06 -2.76 5.69
CA LEU A 53 3.70 -1.46 5.53
C LEU A 53 3.25 -0.47 6.61
N ASP A 54 1.98 -0.49 6.98
CA ASP A 54 1.44 0.36 8.05
C ASP A 54 2.06 -0.01 9.40
N ARG A 55 2.20 -1.31 9.72
CA ARG A 55 2.93 -1.75 10.92
C ARG A 55 4.39 -1.32 10.92
N GLN A 56 5.09 -1.44 9.80
CA GLN A 56 6.49 -0.99 9.69
C GLN A 56 6.62 0.51 9.91
N ASN A 57 5.65 1.30 9.43
CA ASN A 57 5.59 2.73 9.68
C ASN A 57 5.33 3.05 11.15
N ASP A 58 4.36 2.38 11.79
CA ASP A 58 4.07 2.54 13.22
C ASP A 58 5.28 2.18 14.09
N GLU A 59 6.00 1.10 13.75
CA GLU A 59 7.23 0.72 14.44
C GLU A 59 8.34 1.75 14.28
N ARG A 60 8.51 2.32 13.08
CA ARG A 60 9.49 3.38 12.82
C ARG A 60 9.17 4.63 13.63
N ASP A 61 7.90 5.04 13.65
CA ASP A 61 7.45 6.21 14.40
C ASP A 61 7.63 6.00 15.91
N ALA A 62 7.29 4.81 16.43
CA ALA A 62 7.52 4.45 17.83
C ALA A 62 9.01 4.38 18.23
N ARG A 63 9.91 4.05 17.29
CA ARG A 63 11.37 4.09 17.51
C ARG A 63 11.90 5.51 17.54
N ASN A 64 11.42 6.37 16.64
CA ASN A 64 11.78 7.80 16.63
C ASN A 64 11.30 8.53 17.90
N ASP A 65 10.16 8.12 18.47
CA ASP A 65 9.68 8.64 19.75
C ASP A 65 10.50 8.15 20.97
N ARG A 66 11.23 7.02 20.84
CA ARG A 66 12.10 6.47 21.90
C ARG A 66 13.52 7.00 21.88
N THR A 67 13.98 7.59 20.79
CA THR A 67 15.24 8.34 20.76
C THR A 67 15.05 9.69 21.42
N THR A 68 15.15 9.72 22.75
CA THR A 68 15.36 10.95 23.52
C THR A 68 16.63 11.67 23.02
N PRO A 69 16.73 13.01 23.18
CA PRO A 69 17.76 13.85 22.53
C PRO A 69 19.23 13.52 22.85
N GLU A 70 19.49 12.61 23.79
CA GLU A 70 20.85 12.29 24.26
C GLU A 70 21.69 11.46 23.29
N THR A 71 21.10 10.91 22.21
CA THR A 71 21.85 10.25 21.11
C THR A 71 22.08 11.14 19.89
N ILE A 72 21.67 12.41 19.90
CA ILE A 72 21.87 13.37 18.78
C ILE A 72 23.30 13.93 18.78
N GLY A 73 24.20 13.43 19.64
CA GLY A 73 25.58 13.94 19.74
C GLY A 73 26.57 13.41 18.69
N GLN A 74 26.19 12.50 17.79
CA GLN A 74 27.13 11.92 16.82
C GLN A 74 26.67 11.97 15.35
N GLU A 75 25.40 12.21 15.06
CA GLU A 75 24.89 12.33 13.68
C GLU A 75 24.82 13.77 13.18
N GLU A 76 25.03 14.75 14.06
CA GLU A 76 25.05 16.19 13.74
C GLU A 76 26.27 16.62 12.90
N LEU A 77 27.21 15.70 12.62
CA LEU A 77 28.37 15.97 11.74
C LEU A 77 28.15 15.56 10.28
N LEU A 78 26.99 14.97 9.92
CA LEU A 78 26.71 14.52 8.55
C LEU A 78 25.49 15.19 7.90
N SER A 79 24.86 16.15 8.58
CA SER A 79 23.62 16.80 8.12
C SER A 79 23.77 18.31 7.94
N GLU A 80 24.93 18.77 7.47
CA GLU A 80 25.05 20.09 6.82
C GLU A 80 24.43 20.06 5.41
N GLU A 81 23.12 19.78 5.31
CA GLU A 81 22.34 20.14 4.12
C GLU A 81 20.85 20.15 4.48
N HIS A 82 20.25 21.34 4.47
CA HIS A 82 18.81 21.65 4.63
C HIS A 82 18.27 21.89 6.05
N PRO A 83 18.47 23.11 6.60
CA PRO A 83 17.95 23.52 7.92
C PRO A 83 16.42 23.69 7.99
N ASP A 84 15.68 23.58 6.87
CA ASP A 84 14.24 23.88 6.82
C ASP A 84 13.33 22.67 7.14
N LEU A 85 13.82 21.44 7.07
CA LEU A 85 13.04 20.22 7.39
C LEU A 85 12.91 19.95 8.90
N ASN A 86 13.70 20.63 9.73
CA ASN A 86 13.74 20.43 11.18
C ASN A 86 12.62 21.15 11.96
N LYS A 87 11.74 21.89 11.26
CA LYS A 87 10.62 22.63 11.88
C LYS A 87 9.25 22.04 11.60
N MET A 88 9.16 21.00 10.75
CA MET A 88 7.88 20.38 10.39
C MET A 88 7.47 19.36 11.46
N THR A 89 6.24 19.49 11.94
CA THR A 89 5.60 18.51 12.81
C THR A 89 5.43 17.17 12.08
N SER A 90 5.29 16.08 12.83
CA SER A 90 5.14 14.73 12.27
C SER A 90 3.99 14.62 11.27
N THR A 91 2.92 15.38 11.48
CA THR A 91 1.77 15.46 10.56
C THR A 91 2.13 16.16 9.26
N GLU A 92 2.85 17.28 9.32
CA GLU A 92 3.27 18.03 8.13
C GLU A 92 4.28 17.24 7.27
N ARG A 93 5.12 16.41 7.88
CA ARG A 93 6.02 15.49 7.15
C ARG A 93 5.23 14.40 6.41
N ARG A 94 4.23 13.80 7.05
CA ARG A 94 3.36 12.80 6.41
C ARG A 94 2.58 13.40 5.24
N ASP A 95 2.04 14.60 5.42
CA ASP A 95 1.30 15.30 4.37
C ASP A 95 2.21 15.65 3.19
N ALA A 96 3.46 16.08 3.46
CA ALA A 96 4.44 16.37 2.42
C ALA A 96 4.87 15.12 1.64
N ASP A 97 5.11 13.99 2.32
CA ASP A 97 5.44 12.73 1.66
C ASP A 97 4.27 12.19 0.84
N GLN A 98 3.03 12.28 1.35
CA GLN A 98 1.84 11.94 0.58
C GLN A 98 1.71 12.83 -0.66
N LEU A 99 1.91 14.14 -0.52
CA LEU A 99 1.90 15.09 -1.65
C LEU A 99 2.97 14.76 -2.69
N LYS A 100 4.18 14.37 -2.29
CA LYS A 100 5.25 13.93 -3.20
C LYS A 100 4.85 12.69 -3.99
N HIS A 101 4.26 11.69 -3.32
CA HIS A 101 3.77 10.48 -3.98
C HIS A 101 2.61 10.73 -4.95
N PHE A 102 1.73 11.69 -4.66
CA PHE A 102 0.63 12.06 -5.54
C PHE A 102 1.04 12.95 -6.72
N THR A 103 2.04 13.81 -6.54
CA THR A 103 2.49 14.75 -7.59
C THR A 103 3.58 14.17 -8.49
N GLY A 104 4.25 13.09 -8.07
CA GLY A 104 5.30 12.43 -8.85
C GLY A 104 6.59 13.25 -8.98
N ILE A 105 6.74 14.30 -8.17
CA ILE A 105 7.98 15.08 -8.10
C ILE A 105 8.89 14.38 -7.12
N GLU A 106 9.65 13.41 -7.62
CA GLU A 106 10.85 12.92 -6.94
C GLU A 106 11.93 13.99 -7.09
N ASP A 107 12.53 14.41 -5.96
CA ASP A 107 13.66 15.32 -5.95
C ASP A 107 14.81 14.68 -6.74
N LYS A 108 14.97 15.08 -8.00
CA LYS A 108 16.16 14.78 -8.79
C LYS A 108 17.31 15.62 -8.24
N LEU A 109 18.11 14.99 -7.38
CA LEU A 109 19.51 15.35 -7.17
C LEU A 109 20.31 15.08 -8.45
#